data_AF-A0A430H415-F1
#
_entry.id   AF-A0A430H415-F1
#
_cell.length_a   1.000
_cell.length_b   1.000
_cell.length_c   1.000
_cell.angle_alpha   90.00
_cell.angle_beta   90.00
_cell.angle_gamma   90.00
#
_symmetry.space_group_name_H-M   'P 1'
#
loop_
_entity.id
_entity.type
_entity.pdbx_description
1 polymer ?
#
loop_
_entity_poly.entity_id
_entity_poly.type
_entity_poly.pdbx_seq_one_letter_code
_entity_poly.pdbx_strand_id
1 'polypeptide(L)'
;MSYQVGSACYDTAAAAAAASASSQVGSFLRQGEVSYVVNASSVDGASITYSLTPVGGGSAITLTAPYTAQPCGLITAGDAVNLSWLVVLVWAATWAVKFIATAVHDWGNQHGHNT
;
A
#
# COMPACT_ATOMS: atom_id res chain seq x y z
N MET A 1 -1.57 12.03 2.28
CA MET A 1 -2.11 10.65 2.35
C MET A 1 -1.84 10.03 1.00
N SER A 2 -1.19 8.87 0.94
CA SER A 2 -0.85 8.18 -0.31
C SER A 2 -1.90 7.13 -0.68
N TYR A 3 -1.96 6.77 -1.96
CA TYR A 3 -2.97 5.91 -2.56
C TYR A 3 -2.32 4.74 -3.29
N GLN A 4 -2.86 3.53 -3.12
CA GLN A 4 -2.26 2.31 -3.65
C GLN A 4 -2.86 1.89 -5.00
N VAL A 5 -1.99 1.53 -5.93
CA VAL A 5 -2.34 0.84 -7.17
C VAL A 5 -1.33 -0.29 -7.38
N GLY A 6 -1.82 -1.53 -7.32
CA GLY A 6 -0.94 -2.70 -7.34
C GLY A 6 0.06 -2.69 -6.19
N SER A 7 1.35 -2.67 -6.52
CA SER A 7 2.48 -2.66 -5.57
C SER A 7 3.12 -1.27 -5.39
N ALA A 8 2.54 -0.22 -5.97
CA ALA A 8 3.05 1.15 -5.86
C ALA A 8 2.07 2.06 -5.10
N CYS A 9 2.62 3.06 -4.41
CA CYS A 9 1.85 4.11 -3.77
C CYS A 9 2.13 5.47 -4.43
N TYR A 10 1.07 6.25 -4.58
CA TYR A 10 1.07 7.55 -5.24
C TYR A 10 0.63 8.63 -4.26
N ASP A 11 1.19 9.83 -4.36
CA ASP A 11 0.90 10.91 -3.41
C ASP A 11 -0.51 11.52 -3.56
N THR A 12 -1.13 11.36 -4.73
CA THR A 12 -2.44 11.92 -5.05
C THR A 12 -3.38 10.88 -5.62
N ALA A 13 -4.69 11.04 -5.34
CA ALA A 13 -5.72 10.16 -5.85
C ALA A 13 -5.78 10.19 -7.38
N ALA A 14 -5.53 11.35 -8.00
CA ALA A 14 -5.47 11.50 -9.45
C ALA A 14 -4.30 10.72 -10.08
N ALA A 15 -3.12 10.72 -9.44
CA ALA A 15 -1.99 9.92 -9.92
C ALA A 15 -2.24 8.41 -9.80
N ALA A 16 -2.89 7.96 -8.72
CA ALA A 16 -3.34 6.59 -8.58
C ALA A 16 -4.41 6.21 -9.62
N ALA A 17 -5.39 7.09 -9.86
CA ALA A 17 -6.38 6.91 -10.90
C ALA A 17 -5.74 6.82 -12.29
N ALA A 18 -4.72 7.62 -12.57
CA ALA A 18 -4.01 7.62 -13.84
C ALA A 18 -3.25 6.31 -14.05
N ALA A 19 -2.52 5.84 -13.04
CA ALA A 19 -1.85 4.55 -13.08
C ALA A 19 -2.84 3.38 -13.28
N SER A 20 -4.00 3.45 -12.63
CA SER A 20 -5.08 2.48 -12.80
C SER A 20 -5.64 2.53 -14.23
N ALA A 21 -5.85 3.73 -14.78
CA ALA A 21 -6.34 3.91 -16.15
C ALA A 21 -5.36 3.37 -17.19
N SER A 22 -4.05 3.62 -17.01
CA SER A 22 -3.00 3.15 -17.92
C SER A 22 -2.95 1.63 -18.06
N SER A 23 -3.44 0.87 -17.09
CA SER A 23 -3.55 -0.59 -17.22
C SER A 23 -4.57 -1.04 -18.27
N GLN A 24 -5.55 -0.18 -18.57
CA GLN A 24 -6.66 -0.46 -19.50
C GLN A 24 -6.48 0.26 -20.84
N VAL A 25 -5.74 1.38 -20.88
CA VAL A 25 -5.48 2.13 -22.11
C VAL A 25 -4.69 1.28 -23.11
N GLY A 26 -5.11 1.32 -24.38
CA GLY A 26 -4.53 0.53 -25.47
C GLY A 26 -5.06 -0.91 -25.54
N SER A 27 -5.92 -1.32 -24.60
CA SER A 27 -6.61 -2.61 -24.71
C SER A 27 -7.68 -2.58 -25.80
N PHE A 28 -7.92 -3.75 -26.39
CA PHE A 28 -9.02 -3.97 -27.33
C PHE A 28 -10.18 -4.63 -26.61
N LEU A 29 -11.35 -4.03 -26.68
CA LEU A 29 -12.58 -4.55 -26.08
C LEU A 29 -13.58 -4.87 -27.18
N ARG A 30 -14.05 -6.12 -27.23
CA ARG A 30 -15.06 -6.55 -28.21
C ARG A 30 -16.43 -6.59 -27.54
N GLN A 31 -17.36 -5.79 -28.03
CA GLN A 31 -18.78 -5.89 -27.69
C GLN A 31 -19.55 -6.29 -28.95
N GLY A 32 -20.09 -7.52 -28.94
CA GLY A 32 -20.76 -8.09 -30.11
C GLY A 32 -19.80 -8.28 -31.28
N GLU A 33 -20.11 -7.65 -32.41
CA GLU A 33 -19.32 -7.72 -33.65
C GLU A 33 -18.29 -6.58 -33.79
N VAL A 34 -18.36 -5.56 -32.94
CA VAL A 34 -17.48 -4.38 -33.02
C VAL A 34 -16.37 -4.48 -31.97
N SER A 35 -15.14 -4.20 -32.41
CA SER A 35 -13.97 -4.07 -31.53
C SER A 35 -13.66 -2.60 -31.31
N TYR A 36 -13.35 -2.24 -30.07
CA TYR A 36 -13.04 -0.88 -29.64
C TYR A 36 -11.63 -0.81 -29.07
N VAL A 37 -10.92 0.28 -29.36
CA VAL A 37 -9.67 0.65 -28.69
C VAL A 37 -10.01 1.52 -27.50
N VAL A 38 -9.53 1.14 -26.32
CA VAL A 38 -9.74 1.91 -25.09
C VAL A 38 -8.66 2.99 -24.99
N ASN A 39 -9.09 4.24 -24.83
CA ASN A 39 -8.20 5.36 -24.52
C ASN A 39 -8.70 6.09 -23.27
N ALA A 40 -7.82 6.73 -22.51
CA ALA A 40 -8.21 7.57 -21.38
C ALA A 40 -8.38 9.00 -21.86
N SER A 41 -9.58 9.55 -21.66
CA SER A 41 -9.92 10.92 -22.04
C SER A 41 -9.64 11.91 -20.90
N SER A 42 -10.10 11.58 -19.70
CA SER A 42 -9.83 12.35 -18.48
C SER A 42 -9.70 11.43 -17.28
N VAL A 43 -8.89 11.87 -16.32
CA VAL A 43 -8.64 11.16 -15.08
C VAL A 43 -8.77 12.15 -13.94
N ASP A 44 -9.61 11.82 -12.99
CA ASP A 44 -9.78 12.53 -11.73
C ASP A 44 -9.64 11.54 -10.56
N GLY A 45 -9.32 12.05 -9.37
CA GLY A 45 -9.18 11.22 -8.16
C GLY A 45 -10.45 10.48 -7.74
N ALA A 46 -11.60 10.82 -8.33
CA ALA A 46 -12.91 10.19 -8.07
C ALA A 46 -13.52 9.48 -9.30
N SER A 47 -12.99 9.68 -10.50
CA SER A 47 -13.54 9.06 -11.72
C SER A 47 -12.53 9.00 -12.85
N ILE A 48 -12.67 7.99 -13.72
CA ILE A 48 -11.85 7.82 -14.91
C ILE A 48 -12.78 7.80 -16.11
N THR A 49 -12.58 8.73 -17.06
CA THR A 49 -13.33 8.75 -18.32
C THR A 49 -12.52 8.11 -19.43
N TYR A 50 -13.05 7.04 -19.98
CA TYR A 50 -12.50 6.34 -21.13
C TYR A 50 -13.23 6.75 -22.41
N SER A 51 -12.49 6.85 -23.51
CA SER A 51 -13.05 6.91 -24.85
C SER A 51 -12.79 5.58 -25.55
N LEU A 52 -13.86 4.96 -26.06
CA LEU A 52 -13.83 3.72 -26.80
C LEU A 52 -14.00 4.04 -28.28
N THR A 53 -12.94 3.91 -29.07
CA THR A 53 -12.97 4.18 -30.51
C THR A 53 -13.11 2.88 -31.28
N PRO A 54 -14.16 2.70 -32.12
CA PRO A 54 -14.33 1.47 -32.90
C PRO A 54 -13.22 1.32 -33.95
N VAL A 55 -12.63 0.13 -34.03
CA VAL A 55 -11.53 -0.19 -34.96
C VAL A 55 -11.98 -0.15 -36.42
N GLY A 56 -13.26 -0.44 -36.69
CA GLY A 56 -13.87 -0.38 -38.02
C GLY A 56 -14.25 1.04 -38.49
N GLY A 57 -13.94 2.08 -37.72
CA GLY A 57 -14.43 3.43 -37.96
C GLY A 57 -15.82 3.67 -37.36
N GLY A 58 -16.11 4.92 -36.97
CA GLY A 58 -17.35 5.30 -36.29
C GLY A 58 -17.12 6.33 -35.18
N SER A 59 -18.20 6.73 -34.52
CA SER A 59 -18.15 7.65 -33.38
C SER A 59 -17.58 6.97 -32.13
N ALA A 60 -16.68 7.66 -31.43
CA ALA A 60 -16.19 7.18 -30.15
C ALA A 60 -17.28 7.25 -29.07
N ILE A 61 -17.29 6.27 -28.17
CA ILE A 61 -18.19 6.22 -27.01
C ILE A 61 -17.40 6.65 -25.78
N THR A 62 -17.94 7.58 -24.99
CA THR A 62 -17.33 7.99 -23.73
C THR A 62 -17.98 7.27 -22.56
N LEU A 63 -17.16 6.65 -21.71
CA LEU A 63 -17.59 5.95 -20.50
C LEU A 63 -16.87 6.52 -19.28
N THR A 64 -17.63 7.07 -18.34
CA THR A 64 -17.10 7.54 -17.05
C THR A 64 -17.31 6.47 -15.99
N ALA A 65 -16.21 5.87 -15.53
CA ALA A 65 -16.21 4.90 -14.46
C ALA A 65 -15.92 5.60 -13.12
N PRO A 66 -16.71 5.36 -12.06
CA PRO A 66 -16.38 5.84 -10.72
C PRO A 66 -15.09 5.16 -10.22
N TYR A 67 -14.25 5.92 -9.53
CA TYR A 67 -12.98 5.44 -8.99
C TYR A 67 -12.87 5.81 -7.51
N THR A 68 -12.60 4.82 -6.67
CA THR A 68 -12.37 5.02 -5.24
C THR A 68 -10.93 4.65 -4.91
N ALA A 69 -10.08 5.67 -4.76
CA ALA A 69 -8.68 5.48 -4.42
C ALA A 69 -8.54 4.80 -3.05
N GLN A 70 -7.82 3.68 -3.01
CA GLN A 70 -7.57 2.95 -1.76
C GLN A 70 -6.38 3.58 -1.02
N PRO A 71 -6.44 3.70 0.31
CA PRO A 71 -5.31 4.19 1.09
C PRO A 71 -4.11 3.25 0.92
N CYS A 72 -2.89 3.80 0.89
CA CYS A 72 -1.68 3.01 0.82
C CYS A 72 -1.51 2.14 2.07
N GLY A 73 -1.63 0.83 1.91
CA GLY A 73 -1.42 -0.16 2.98
C GLY A 73 -0.07 -0.87 2.92
N LEU A 74 0.86 -0.44 2.05
CA LEU A 74 2.18 -1.05 1.97
C LEU A 74 3.04 -0.62 3.16
N ILE A 75 3.74 -1.60 3.76
CA ILE A 75 4.79 -1.32 4.73
C ILE A 75 5.92 -0.56 4.03
N THR A 76 6.12 0.69 4.42
CA THR A 76 7.24 1.49 3.91
C THR A 76 8.52 1.18 4.69
N ALA A 77 9.66 1.63 4.17
CA ALA A 77 10.92 1.52 4.89
C ALA A 77 10.88 2.22 6.27
N GLY A 78 10.14 3.33 6.38
CA GLY A 78 9.95 4.03 7.66
C GLY A 78 9.13 3.21 8.66
N ASP A 79 8.06 2.58 8.18
CA ASP A 79 7.23 1.70 9.02
C ASP A 79 8.02 0.49 9.51
N ALA A 80 8.85 -0.09 8.65
CA ALA A 80 9.72 -1.20 9.01
C ALA A 80 10.71 -0.83 10.13
N VAL A 81 11.30 0.37 10.06
CA VAL A 81 12.20 0.87 11.13
C VAL A 81 11.44 1.03 12.44
N ASN A 82 10.26 1.65 12.42
CA ASN A 82 9.44 1.83 13.62
C ASN A 82 9.04 0.49 14.25
N LEU A 83 8.64 -0.48 13.45
CA LEU A 83 8.29 -1.81 13.92
C LEU A 83 9.50 -2.57 14.48
N SER A 84 10.68 -2.41 13.88
CA SER A 84 11.92 -3.03 14.38
C SER A 84 12.32 -2.52 15.77
N TRP A 85 12.06 -1.24 16.07
CA TRP A 85 12.32 -0.68 17.41
C TRP A 85 11.47 -1.35 18.50
N LEU A 86 10.23 -1.74 18.20
CA LEU A 86 9.42 -2.48 19.16
C LEU A 86 10.05 -3.82 19.53
N VAL A 87 10.62 -4.53 18.55
CA VAL A 87 11.33 -5.79 18.77
C VAL A 87 12.57 -5.55 19.64
N VAL A 88 13.35 -4.49 19.36
CA VAL A 88 14.51 -4.12 20.16
C VAL A 88 14.12 -3.83 21.62
N LEU A 89 13.03 -3.09 21.84
CA LEU A 89 12.54 -2.77 23.18
C LEU A 89 12.14 -4.03 23.97
N VAL A 90 11.47 -5.00 23.33
CA VAL A 90 11.10 -6.26 23.99
C VAL A 90 12.34 -7.05 24.41
N TRP A 91 13.35 -7.12 23.55
CA TRP A 91 14.61 -7.80 23.88
C TRP A 91 15.37 -7.08 24.99
N ALA A 92 15.45 -5.75 24.93
CA ALA A 92 16.08 -4.94 25.97
C ALA A 92 15.38 -5.11 27.32
N ALA A 93 14.05 -5.10 27.34
CA ALA A 93 13.26 -5.32 28.56
C ALA A 93 13.48 -6.72 29.13
N THR A 94 13.46 -7.75 28.28
CA THR A 94 13.71 -9.14 28.70
C THR A 94 15.11 -9.30 29.30
N TRP A 95 16.11 -8.69 28.67
CA TRP A 95 17.48 -8.70 29.18
C TRP A 95 17.61 -7.96 30.51
N ALA A 96 16.98 -6.79 30.65
CA ALA A 96 16.97 -6.02 31.88
C ALA A 96 16.32 -6.80 33.04
N VAL A 97 15.18 -7.45 32.81
CA VAL A 97 14.52 -8.31 33.82
C VAL A 97 15.43 -9.46 34.24
N LYS A 98 16.06 -10.15 33.28
CA LYS A 98 17.01 -11.22 33.57
C LYS A 98 18.18 -10.70 34.41
N PHE A 99 18.76 -9.57 34.02
CA PHE A 99 19.90 -8.96 34.71
C PHE A 99 19.56 -8.60 36.17
N ILE A 100 18.39 -7.99 36.39
CA ILE A 100 17.91 -7.66 37.73
C ILE A 100 17.69 -8.94 38.55
N ALA A 101 17.04 -9.96 37.98
CA ALA A 101 16.79 -11.23 38.67
C ALA A 101 18.09 -11.92 39.09
N THR A 102 19.11 -11.95 38.22
CA THR A 102 20.43 -12.50 38.56
C THR A 102 21.13 -11.69 39.65
N ALA A 103 21.09 -10.36 39.57
CA ALA A 103 21.73 -9.49 40.56
C ALA A 103 21.09 -9.65 41.96
N VAL A 104 19.77 -9.77 42.03
CA VAL A 104 19.05 -10.01 43.29
C VAL A 104 19.39 -11.38 43.87
N HIS A 105 19.44 -12.41 43.03
CA HIS A 105 19.80 -13.76 43.47
C HIS A 105 21.22 -13.81 44.05
N ASP A 106 22.20 -13.23 43.35
CA ASP A 106 23.59 -13.20 43.79
C ASP A 106 23.76 -12.40 45.08
N TRP A 107 23.06 -11.27 45.22
CA TRP A 107 23.07 -10.47 46.44
C TRP A 107 22.50 -11.23 47.65
N GLY A 108 21.38 -11.95 47.47
CA GLY A 108 20.77 -12.78 48.49
C GLY A 108 21.68 -13.93 48.95
N ASN A 109 22.36 -14.60 48.02
CA ASN A 109 23.31 -15.67 48.34
C ASN A 109 24.51 -15.14 49.15
N GLN A 110 24.99 -13.92 48.88
CA GLN A 110 26.11 -13.32 49.62
C GLN A 110 25.73 -12.91 51.06
N HIS A 111 24.47 -12.52 51.29
CA HIS A 111 24.01 -12.00 52.60
C HIS A 111 23.25 -13.04 53.43
N GLY A 112 22.92 -14.21 52.87
CA GLY A 112 22.20 -15.30 53.54
C GLY A 112 23.06 -16.28 54.36
N HIS A 113 24.39 -16.14 54.37
CA HIS A 113 25.31 -17.07 55.07
C HIS A 113 25.60 -16.72 56.55
N ASN A 114 24.80 -15.86 57.19
CA ASN A 114 24.96 -15.47 58.61
C ASN A 114 23.79 -15.94 59.50
N THR A 115 23.41 -17.22 59.41
CA THR A 115 22.67 -17.91 60.47
C THR A 115 23.31 -19.25 60.75
#